data_AF-A0A4P9C6R3-F1
#
_entry.id   AF-A0A4P9C6R3-F1
#
_cell.length_a   1.000
_cell.length_b   1.000
_cell.length_c   1.000
_cell.angle_alpha   90.00
_cell.angle_beta   90.00
_cell.angle_gamma   90.00
#
_symmetry.space_group_name_H-M   'P 1'
#
loop_
_entity.id
_entity.type
_entity.pdbx_description
1 polymer ?
#
loop_
_entity_poly.entity_id
_entity_poly.type
_entity_poly.pdbx_seq_one_letter_code
_entity_poly.pdbx_strand_id
1 'polypeptide(L)'
;MKMDKEVFKKVLKACEAAIKKLDKENKTFIDGTGYAAADKKRLLSAVEAMEQAAAPSLEAQYKAMLKKLETLKKHPIKKYAVSIAKVENEELTDEEKQKKIEELTETIVAFIWVSNQNIGKALSDIAQPLYLAILESAYQEFDGQKKLEAKKRAEEWAKEYREAIAGILNTSTKEMIRDLVYRILRNNLSLEIGKVLDLIKEQIIKLIQGVKRRARTIAQTEAIKAANTARYYAAIIAGMTHKTWHTVGDNKVRDWHRAANGQTVPILGSFTVHDESLRYPGDPKGAVGNIIRCRCWIDYTRGKEKG
;
A
#
# COMPACT_ATOMS: atom_id res chain seq x y z
N MET A 1 -28.19 -2.35 -14.18
CA MET A 1 -27.65 -1.50 -15.25
C MET A 1 -26.42 -2.20 -15.84
N LYS A 2 -26.50 -2.71 -17.07
CA LYS A 2 -25.31 -3.20 -17.79
C LYS A 2 -24.57 -1.97 -18.28
N MET A 3 -23.33 -1.80 -17.83
CA MET A 3 -22.46 -0.74 -18.33
C MET A 3 -22.28 -0.94 -19.84
N ASP A 4 -22.31 0.15 -20.60
CA ASP A 4 -22.08 0.12 -22.04
C ASP A 4 -20.75 -0.61 -22.37
N LYS A 5 -20.80 -1.53 -23.34
CA LYS A 5 -19.64 -2.39 -23.69
C LYS A 5 -18.44 -1.56 -24.14
N GLU A 6 -18.67 -0.44 -24.83
CA GLU A 6 -17.61 0.46 -25.29
C GLU A 6 -17.01 1.25 -24.12
N VAL A 7 -17.83 1.68 -23.16
CA VAL A 7 -17.34 2.30 -21.92
C VAL A 7 -16.46 1.33 -21.14
N PHE A 8 -16.87 0.07 -21.01
CA PHE A 8 -16.08 -0.96 -20.33
C PHE A 8 -14.74 -1.21 -21.03
N LYS A 9 -14.74 -1.30 -22.36
CA LYS A 9 -13.52 -1.48 -23.16
C LYS A 9 -12.56 -0.31 -23.01
N LYS A 10 -13.06 0.93 -22.96
CA LYS A 10 -12.24 2.13 -22.70
C LYS A 10 -11.60 2.10 -21.31
N VAL A 11 -12.36 1.70 -20.28
CA VAL A 11 -11.82 1.56 -18.91
C VAL A 11 -10.73 0.50 -18.86
N LEU A 12 -10.94 -0.68 -19.45
CA LEU A 12 -9.92 -1.74 -19.48
C LEU A 12 -8.64 -1.26 -20.17
N LYS A 13 -8.75 -0.61 -21.33
CA LYS A 13 -7.59 -0.06 -22.06
C LYS A 13 -6.83 0.98 -21.23
N ALA A 14 -7.54 1.84 -20.49
CA ALA A 14 -6.93 2.82 -19.60
C ALA A 14 -6.19 2.15 -18.42
N CYS A 15 -6.80 1.11 -17.83
CA CYS A 15 -6.17 0.31 -16.78
C CYS A 15 -4.90 -0.39 -17.28
N GLU A 16 -4.94 -1.01 -18.47
CA GLU A 16 -3.77 -1.64 -19.08
C GLU A 16 -2.64 -0.64 -19.36
N ALA A 17 -2.96 0.54 -19.89
CA ALA A 17 -1.98 1.59 -20.11
C ALA A 17 -1.36 2.07 -18.79
N ALA A 18 -2.17 2.21 -17.73
CA ALA A 18 -1.69 2.56 -16.40
C ALA A 18 -0.76 1.49 -15.81
N ILE A 19 -1.08 0.20 -15.99
CA ILE A 19 -0.24 -0.92 -15.54
C ILE A 19 1.09 -0.94 -16.32
N LYS A 20 1.07 -0.84 -17.65
CA LYS A 20 2.30 -0.76 -18.46
C LYS A 20 3.19 0.41 -18.04
N LYS A 21 2.58 1.55 -17.71
CA LYS A 21 3.31 2.70 -17.17
C LYS A 21 3.94 2.38 -15.81
N LEU A 22 3.19 1.75 -14.90
CA LEU A 22 3.68 1.31 -13.60
C LEU A 22 4.85 0.31 -13.73
N ASP A 23 4.78 -0.59 -14.70
CA ASP A 23 5.83 -1.60 -14.95
C ASP A 23 7.09 -0.97 -15.49
N LYS A 24 6.96 -0.02 -16.43
CA LYS A 24 8.09 0.76 -16.92
C LYS A 24 8.71 1.57 -15.77
N GLU A 25 7.89 2.29 -15.00
CA GLU A 25 8.34 3.08 -13.85
C GLU A 25 9.07 2.23 -12.81
N ASN A 26 8.59 1.01 -12.55
CA ASN A 26 9.23 0.05 -11.67
C ASN A 26 10.56 -0.43 -12.20
N LYS A 27 10.58 -0.87 -13.45
CA LYS A 27 11.80 -1.36 -14.09
C LYS A 27 12.86 -0.27 -14.08
N THR A 28 12.52 0.96 -14.48
CA THR A 28 13.43 2.11 -14.41
C THR A 28 13.93 2.37 -12.98
N PHE A 29 13.06 2.28 -11.97
CA PHE A 29 13.50 2.41 -10.57
C PHE A 29 14.50 1.30 -10.21
N ILE A 30 14.13 0.04 -10.41
CA ILE A 30 14.95 -1.12 -10.03
C ILE A 30 16.29 -1.09 -10.77
N ASP A 31 16.29 -0.78 -12.07
CA ASP A 31 17.49 -0.64 -12.89
C ASP A 31 18.40 0.48 -12.37
N GLY A 32 17.81 1.59 -11.90
CA GLY A 32 18.52 2.75 -11.35
C GLY A 32 19.04 2.58 -9.91
N THR A 33 18.71 1.48 -9.22
CA THR A 33 19.27 1.20 -7.88
C THR A 33 20.72 0.71 -7.96
N GLY A 34 21.47 0.89 -6.86
CA GLY A 34 22.79 0.29 -6.64
C GLY A 34 22.76 -1.23 -6.38
N TYR A 35 21.65 -1.92 -6.63
CA TYR A 35 21.51 -3.35 -6.33
C TYR A 35 22.26 -4.25 -7.32
N ALA A 36 22.64 -5.44 -6.85
CA ALA A 36 23.20 -6.47 -7.72
C ALA A 36 22.16 -6.92 -8.77
N ALA A 37 22.62 -7.31 -9.97
CA ALA A 37 21.73 -7.71 -11.06
C ALA A 37 20.79 -8.88 -10.69
N ALA A 38 21.29 -9.83 -9.89
CA ALA A 38 20.49 -10.95 -9.39
C ALA A 38 19.34 -10.47 -8.47
N ASP A 39 19.60 -9.48 -7.59
CA ASP A 39 18.59 -8.91 -6.70
C ASP A 39 17.56 -8.08 -7.47
N LYS A 40 17.99 -7.33 -8.48
CA LYS A 40 17.09 -6.61 -9.40
C LYS A 40 16.10 -7.58 -10.06
N LYS A 41 16.59 -8.73 -10.53
CA LYS A 41 15.75 -9.80 -11.13
C LYS A 41 14.78 -10.38 -10.09
N ARG A 42 15.27 -10.75 -8.89
CA ARG A 42 14.42 -11.27 -7.79
C ARG A 42 13.31 -10.30 -7.44
N LEU A 43 13.63 -9.00 -7.34
CA LEU A 43 12.68 -7.96 -6.98
C LEU A 43 11.60 -7.79 -8.05
N LEU A 44 11.97 -7.76 -9.33
CA LEU A 44 11.00 -7.71 -10.44
C LEU A 44 10.05 -8.91 -10.43
N SER A 45 10.59 -10.12 -10.29
CA SER A 45 9.77 -11.34 -10.22
C SER A 45 8.85 -11.36 -8.99
N ALA A 46 9.31 -10.87 -7.84
CA ALA A 46 8.49 -10.79 -6.64
C ALA A 46 7.35 -9.78 -6.78
N VAL A 47 7.57 -8.63 -7.45
CA VAL A 47 6.50 -7.67 -7.74
C VAL A 47 5.40 -8.31 -8.61
N GLU A 48 5.78 -9.05 -9.65
CA GLU A 48 4.82 -9.76 -10.50
C GLU A 48 4.04 -10.82 -9.72
N ALA A 49 4.73 -11.65 -8.94
CA ALA A 49 4.10 -12.69 -8.12
C ALA A 49 3.14 -12.10 -7.07
N MET A 50 3.56 -11.03 -6.37
CA MET A 50 2.73 -10.36 -5.36
C MET A 50 1.49 -9.71 -5.97
N GLU A 51 1.59 -9.13 -7.18
CA GLU A 51 0.42 -8.59 -7.87
C GLU A 51 -0.57 -9.71 -8.22
N GLN A 52 -0.09 -10.81 -8.80
CA GLN A 52 -0.92 -11.97 -9.17
C GLN A 52 -1.62 -12.57 -7.95
N ALA A 53 -0.96 -12.54 -6.78
CA ALA A 53 -1.53 -13.01 -5.53
C ALA A 53 -2.54 -12.02 -4.91
N ALA A 54 -2.27 -10.71 -4.98
CA ALA A 54 -3.11 -9.69 -4.35
C ALA A 54 -4.38 -9.37 -5.16
N ALA A 55 -4.32 -9.37 -6.50
CA ALA A 55 -5.43 -8.92 -7.34
C ALA A 55 -6.73 -9.72 -7.12
N PRO A 56 -6.75 -11.07 -7.18
CA PRO A 56 -7.97 -11.84 -6.97
C PRO A 56 -8.56 -11.64 -5.57
N SER A 57 -7.69 -11.48 -4.58
CA SER A 57 -8.06 -11.26 -3.19
C SER A 57 -8.76 -9.91 -2.97
N LEU A 58 -8.23 -8.83 -3.57
CA LEU A 58 -8.85 -7.50 -3.55
C LEU A 58 -10.18 -7.47 -4.31
N GLU A 59 -10.23 -8.12 -5.48
CA GLU A 59 -11.46 -8.22 -6.27
C GLU A 59 -12.56 -8.94 -5.50
N ALA A 60 -12.24 -10.06 -4.83
CA ALA A 60 -13.17 -10.78 -3.98
C ALA A 60 -13.69 -9.90 -2.83
N GLN A 61 -12.81 -9.14 -2.18
CA GLN A 61 -13.20 -8.20 -1.12
C GLN A 61 -14.20 -7.15 -1.64
N TYR A 62 -13.92 -6.51 -2.78
CA TYR A 62 -14.81 -5.52 -3.36
C TYR A 62 -16.16 -6.10 -3.82
N LYS A 63 -16.15 -7.28 -4.43
CA LYS A 63 -17.39 -7.99 -4.79
C LYS A 63 -18.24 -8.33 -3.56
N ALA A 64 -17.60 -8.73 -2.46
CA ALA A 64 -18.30 -8.99 -1.20
C ALA A 64 -18.91 -7.70 -0.61
N MET A 65 -18.19 -6.57 -0.65
CA MET A 65 -18.72 -5.27 -0.24
C MET A 65 -19.90 -4.82 -1.14
N LEU A 66 -19.82 -5.03 -2.45
CA LEU A 66 -20.96 -4.79 -3.36
C LEU A 66 -22.17 -5.62 -2.98
N LYS A 67 -21.99 -6.91 -2.70
CA LYS A 67 -23.09 -7.79 -2.28
C LYS A 67 -23.75 -7.28 -0.99
N LYS A 68 -22.96 -6.80 -0.03
CA LYS A 68 -23.50 -6.14 1.17
C LYS A 68 -24.23 -4.84 0.83
N LEU A 69 -23.68 -4.00 -0.03
CA LEU A 69 -24.33 -2.75 -0.44
C LEU A 69 -25.70 -3.01 -1.09
N GLU A 70 -25.86 -4.08 -1.89
CA GLU A 70 -27.17 -4.44 -2.48
C GLU A 70 -28.21 -4.83 -1.41
N THR A 71 -27.80 -5.49 -0.33
CA THR A 71 -28.73 -5.85 0.76
C THR A 71 -29.11 -4.63 1.60
N LEU A 72 -28.27 -3.60 1.65
CA LEU A 72 -28.52 -2.36 2.38
C LEU A 72 -29.80 -1.65 1.90
N LYS A 73 -30.15 -1.77 0.60
CA LYS A 73 -31.39 -1.20 0.05
C LYS A 73 -32.67 -1.76 0.68
N LYS A 74 -32.59 -2.97 1.22
CA LYS A 74 -33.68 -3.69 1.90
C LYS A 74 -33.55 -3.67 3.43
N HIS A 75 -32.45 -3.11 3.95
CA HIS A 75 -32.13 -3.13 5.37
C HIS A 75 -32.83 -2.01 6.15
N PRO A 76 -33.21 -2.20 7.43
CA PRO A 76 -33.80 -1.15 8.27
C PRO A 76 -32.92 0.09 8.45
N ILE A 77 -31.59 -0.01 8.25
CA ILE A 77 -30.67 1.14 8.18
C ILE A 77 -31.13 2.17 7.15
N LYS A 78 -31.85 1.75 6.10
CA LYS A 78 -32.47 2.69 5.17
C LYS A 78 -33.38 3.70 5.90
N LYS A 79 -34.10 3.31 6.97
CA LYS A 79 -34.89 4.24 7.78
C LYS A 79 -34.03 5.25 8.53
N TYR A 80 -32.87 4.81 9.04
CA TYR A 80 -31.90 5.67 9.73
C TYR A 80 -31.23 6.66 8.76
N ALA A 81 -30.88 6.19 7.56
CA ALA A 81 -30.34 7.05 6.52
C ALA A 81 -31.39 7.98 5.89
N VAL A 82 -32.64 7.54 5.79
CA VAL A 82 -33.79 8.36 5.36
C VAL A 82 -34.18 9.39 6.43
N SER A 83 -34.11 9.09 7.73
CA SER A 83 -34.40 10.08 8.78
C SER A 83 -33.36 11.20 8.82
N ILE A 84 -32.13 10.92 8.41
CA ILE A 84 -31.05 11.92 8.30
C ILE A 84 -31.17 12.73 6.99
N ALA A 85 -31.57 12.10 5.88
CA ALA A 85 -31.77 12.76 4.58
C ALA A 85 -33.09 13.56 4.48
N LYS A 86 -34.09 13.26 5.32
CA LYS A 86 -35.41 13.94 5.35
C LYS A 86 -35.37 15.39 5.85
N VAL A 87 -34.19 15.93 6.16
CA VAL A 87 -34.04 17.32 6.61
C VAL A 87 -33.94 18.28 5.42
N GLU A 88 -34.76 18.04 4.39
CA GLU A 88 -35.05 19.03 3.34
C GLU A 88 -35.90 20.19 3.88
N ASN A 89 -36.41 20.11 5.11
CA ASN A 89 -37.33 21.08 5.70
C ASN A 89 -36.79 21.82 6.95
N GLU A 90 -35.52 21.65 7.34
CA GLU A 90 -34.90 22.48 8.40
C GLU A 90 -33.60 23.11 7.85
N GLU A 91 -33.42 24.41 8.08
CA GLU A 91 -32.17 25.11 7.80
C GLU A 91 -31.05 24.59 8.72
N LEU A 92 -30.41 23.49 8.33
CA LEU A 92 -29.24 22.97 9.04
C LEU A 92 -28.03 23.88 8.83
N THR A 93 -27.31 24.13 9.91
CA THR A 93 -25.98 24.72 9.87
C THR A 93 -24.98 23.80 9.16
N ASP A 94 -23.85 24.34 8.70
CA ASP A 94 -22.83 23.54 8.02
C ASP A 94 -22.16 22.52 8.95
N GLU A 95 -22.05 22.80 10.25
CA GLU A 95 -21.57 21.87 11.26
C GLU A 95 -22.52 20.66 11.43
N GLU A 96 -23.82 20.91 11.48
CA GLU A 96 -24.83 19.84 11.58
C GLU A 96 -24.86 18.95 10.34
N LYS A 97 -24.71 19.56 9.15
CA LYS A 97 -24.56 18.80 7.89
C LYS A 97 -23.32 17.92 7.93
N GLN A 98 -22.18 18.46 8.37
CA GLN A 98 -20.93 17.72 8.45
C GLN A 98 -21.04 16.53 9.42
N LYS A 99 -21.62 16.74 10.60
CA LYS A 99 -21.84 15.67 11.59
C LYS A 99 -22.73 14.54 11.03
N LYS A 100 -23.81 14.91 10.34
CA LYS A 100 -24.72 13.94 9.69
C LYS A 100 -24.02 13.15 8.59
N ILE A 101 -23.19 13.80 7.77
CA ILE A 101 -22.39 13.13 6.74
C ILE A 101 -21.43 12.11 7.38
N GLU A 102 -20.79 12.48 8.49
CA GLU A 102 -19.86 11.60 9.21
C GLU A 102 -20.58 10.36 9.77
N GLU A 103 -21.70 10.56 10.47
CA GLU A 103 -22.51 9.48 11.03
C GLU A 103 -23.03 8.51 9.95
N LEU A 104 -23.50 9.04 8.82
CA LEU A 104 -23.92 8.23 7.67
C LEU A 104 -22.75 7.47 7.05
N THR A 105 -21.59 8.12 6.94
CA THR A 105 -20.38 7.51 6.39
C THR A 105 -20.00 6.29 7.23
N GLU A 106 -19.87 6.46 8.54
CA GLU A 106 -19.50 5.36 9.44
C GLU A 106 -20.54 4.24 9.44
N THR A 107 -21.83 4.58 9.40
CA THR A 107 -22.92 3.60 9.33
C THR A 107 -22.83 2.75 8.06
N ILE A 108 -22.68 3.39 6.90
CA ILE A 108 -22.58 2.70 5.61
C ILE A 108 -21.31 1.86 5.56
N VAL A 109 -20.17 2.43 5.93
CA VAL A 109 -18.87 1.75 5.92
C VAL A 109 -18.91 0.52 6.84
N ALA A 110 -19.40 0.66 8.07
CA ALA A 110 -19.52 -0.46 9.01
C ALA A 110 -20.39 -1.59 8.45
N PHE A 111 -21.49 -1.24 7.75
CA PHE A 111 -22.37 -2.23 7.15
C PHE A 111 -21.71 -2.97 5.99
N ILE A 112 -21.13 -2.24 5.03
CA ILE A 112 -20.59 -2.84 3.80
C ILE A 112 -19.23 -3.49 4.01
N TRP A 113 -18.51 -3.15 5.08
CA TRP A 113 -17.15 -3.61 5.31
C TRP A 113 -17.03 -5.14 5.28
N VAL A 114 -16.01 -5.60 4.58
CA VAL A 114 -15.57 -6.99 4.51
C VAL A 114 -14.06 -7.01 4.64
N SER A 115 -13.53 -7.69 5.65
CA SER A 115 -12.09 -7.86 5.84
C SER A 115 -11.53 -8.85 4.83
N ASN A 116 -10.32 -8.57 4.35
CA ASN A 116 -9.57 -9.47 3.50
C ASN A 116 -8.66 -10.35 4.35
N GLN A 117 -9.08 -11.60 4.57
CA GLN A 117 -8.38 -12.57 5.41
C GLN A 117 -7.15 -13.19 4.73
N ASN A 118 -7.12 -13.18 3.38
CA ASN A 118 -6.15 -13.97 2.62
C ASN A 118 -4.98 -13.15 2.09
N ILE A 119 -5.15 -11.83 1.91
CA ILE A 119 -4.12 -10.98 1.29
C ILE A 119 -2.80 -10.98 2.05
N GLY A 120 -2.85 -11.01 3.39
CA GLY A 120 -1.64 -10.97 4.19
C GLY A 120 -0.81 -12.24 4.06
N LYS A 121 -1.45 -13.42 4.12
CA LYS A 121 -0.80 -14.70 3.85
C LYS A 121 -0.23 -14.73 2.43
N ALA A 122 -1.03 -14.36 1.44
CA ALA A 122 -0.64 -14.39 0.03
C ALA A 122 0.61 -13.55 -0.26
N LEU A 123 0.72 -12.36 0.34
CA LEU A 123 1.92 -11.53 0.21
C LEU A 123 3.09 -12.04 1.05
N SER A 124 2.83 -12.55 2.26
CA SER A 124 3.87 -13.09 3.14
C SER A 124 4.58 -14.30 2.53
N ASP A 125 3.84 -15.21 1.89
CA ASP A 125 4.38 -16.43 1.27
C ASP A 125 5.38 -16.09 0.13
N ILE A 126 5.31 -14.87 -0.43
CA ILE A 126 6.21 -14.38 -1.49
C ILE A 126 7.30 -13.47 -0.91
N ALA A 127 6.96 -12.64 0.08
CA ALA A 127 7.88 -11.67 0.67
C ALA A 127 8.99 -12.37 1.47
N GLN A 128 8.68 -13.47 2.16
CA GLN A 128 9.64 -14.25 2.94
C GLN A 128 10.82 -14.81 2.11
N PRO A 129 10.59 -15.56 1.02
CA PRO A 129 11.71 -16.05 0.20
C PRO A 129 12.48 -14.91 -0.50
N LEU A 130 11.81 -13.82 -0.88
CA LEU A 130 12.50 -12.63 -1.40
C LEU A 130 13.45 -12.03 -0.36
N TYR A 131 12.94 -11.83 0.86
CA TYR A 131 13.69 -11.26 1.97
C TYR A 131 14.94 -12.09 2.27
N LEU A 132 14.79 -13.41 2.43
CA LEU A 132 15.90 -14.31 2.71
C LEU A 132 16.95 -14.26 1.59
N ALA A 133 16.51 -14.35 0.33
CA ALA A 133 17.43 -14.35 -0.81
C ALA A 133 18.22 -13.04 -0.94
N ILE A 134 17.62 -11.89 -0.62
CA ILE A 134 18.31 -10.60 -0.62
C ILE A 134 19.23 -10.47 0.59
N LEU A 135 18.80 -10.95 1.76
CA LEU A 135 19.61 -10.90 2.97
C LEU A 135 20.90 -11.71 2.79
N GLU A 136 20.79 -12.94 2.25
CA GLU A 136 21.95 -13.81 1.97
C GLU A 136 22.83 -13.29 0.82
N SER A 137 22.26 -12.65 -0.19
CA SER A 137 23.04 -12.14 -1.34
C SER A 137 23.73 -10.81 -1.05
N ALA A 138 23.28 -10.06 -0.04
CA ALA A 138 23.78 -8.73 0.26
C ALA A 138 25.26 -8.73 0.64
N TYR A 139 25.75 -9.78 1.31
CA TYR A 139 27.17 -9.92 1.67
C TYR A 139 27.67 -11.35 1.48
N GLN A 140 28.77 -11.49 0.75
CA GLN A 140 29.42 -12.79 0.49
C GLN A 140 30.12 -13.35 1.75
N GLU A 141 30.42 -12.51 2.74
CA GLU A 141 31.13 -12.84 3.97
C GLU A 141 30.25 -13.54 5.03
N PHE A 142 29.02 -13.96 4.69
CA PHE A 142 28.15 -14.68 5.63
C PHE A 142 28.58 -16.15 5.75
N ASP A 143 29.57 -16.40 6.61
CA ASP A 143 29.96 -17.74 7.06
C ASP A 143 29.45 -18.05 8.48
N GLY A 144 29.55 -19.32 8.87
CA GLY A 144 29.30 -19.82 10.22
C GLY A 144 28.13 -19.16 10.95
N GLN A 145 28.46 -18.38 11.98
CA GLN A 145 27.50 -17.74 12.87
C GLN A 145 26.66 -16.65 12.18
N LYS A 146 27.24 -15.85 11.27
CA LYS A 146 26.50 -14.78 10.58
C LYS A 146 25.41 -15.34 9.67
N LYS A 147 25.67 -16.47 9.02
CA LYS A 147 24.66 -17.17 8.21
C LYS A 147 23.50 -17.71 9.06
N LEU A 148 23.79 -18.21 10.26
CA LEU A 148 22.76 -18.65 11.21
C LEU A 148 21.92 -17.46 11.71
N GLU A 149 22.56 -16.34 12.06
CA GLU A 149 21.89 -15.12 12.48
C GLU A 149 20.98 -14.55 11.38
N ALA A 150 21.49 -14.50 10.14
CA ALA A 150 20.76 -14.14 8.93
C ALA A 150 19.46 -14.93 8.76
N LYS A 151 19.55 -16.27 8.87
CA LYS A 151 18.40 -17.15 8.76
C LYS A 151 17.38 -16.89 9.88
N LYS A 152 17.84 -16.81 11.13
CA LYS A 152 16.98 -16.52 12.29
C LYS A 152 16.24 -15.19 12.11
N ARG A 153 16.95 -14.14 11.69
CA ARG A 153 16.35 -12.82 11.45
C ARG A 153 15.31 -12.85 10.33
N ALA A 154 15.53 -13.64 9.28
CA ALA A 154 14.55 -13.83 8.21
C ALA A 154 13.26 -14.52 8.69
N GLU A 155 13.39 -15.52 9.56
CA GLU A 155 12.25 -16.20 10.18
C GLU A 155 11.44 -15.24 11.08
N GLU A 156 12.13 -14.46 11.91
CA GLU A 156 11.51 -13.43 12.77
C GLU A 156 10.78 -12.37 11.94
N TRP A 157 11.45 -11.81 10.92
CA TRP A 157 10.85 -10.80 10.05
C TRP A 157 9.62 -11.35 9.31
N ALA A 158 9.65 -12.59 8.84
CA ALA A 158 8.51 -13.19 8.16
C ALA A 158 7.28 -13.27 9.08
N LYS A 159 7.48 -13.58 10.36
CA LYS A 159 6.41 -13.58 11.37
C LYS A 159 5.86 -12.17 11.61
N GLU A 160 6.74 -11.21 11.89
CA GLU A 160 6.37 -9.79 12.08
C GLU A 160 5.57 -9.26 10.87
N TYR A 161 6.06 -9.54 9.66
CA TYR A 161 5.44 -9.10 8.42
C TYR A 161 4.06 -9.71 8.23
N ARG A 162 3.92 -11.03 8.44
CA ARG A 162 2.65 -11.75 8.30
C ARG A 162 1.57 -11.24 9.24
N GLU A 163 1.94 -10.92 10.48
CA GLU A 163 1.03 -10.37 11.50
C GLU A 163 0.58 -8.94 11.14
N ALA A 164 1.48 -8.11 10.60
CA ALA A 164 1.20 -6.70 10.33
C ALA A 164 0.47 -6.45 8.99
N ILE A 165 0.86 -7.14 7.92
CA ILE A 165 0.48 -6.76 6.55
C ILE A 165 -1.03 -6.85 6.30
N ALA A 166 -1.71 -7.86 6.87
CA ALA A 166 -3.15 -8.00 6.74
C ALA A 166 -3.88 -6.81 7.38
N GLY A 167 -3.44 -6.37 8.56
CA GLY A 167 -4.01 -5.21 9.26
C GLY A 167 -3.80 -3.90 8.50
N ILE A 168 -2.58 -3.67 7.99
CA ILE A 168 -2.24 -2.47 7.22
C ILE A 168 -3.08 -2.36 5.94
N LEU A 169 -3.18 -3.46 5.18
CA LEU A 169 -3.93 -3.46 3.92
C LEU A 169 -5.44 -3.37 4.15
N ASN A 170 -5.97 -3.99 5.21
CA ASN A 170 -7.37 -3.82 5.57
C ASN A 170 -7.67 -2.39 6.00
N THR A 171 -6.84 -1.79 6.88
CA THR A 171 -7.04 -0.41 7.34
C THR A 171 -6.99 0.58 6.18
N SER A 172 -5.94 0.53 5.35
CA SER A 172 -5.83 1.40 4.18
C SER A 172 -6.95 1.19 3.15
N THR A 173 -7.51 -0.03 3.05
CA THR A 173 -8.70 -0.27 2.22
C THR A 173 -9.95 0.33 2.84
N LYS A 174 -10.14 0.20 4.15
CA LYS A 174 -11.28 0.77 4.86
C LYS A 174 -11.29 2.28 4.77
N GLU A 175 -10.16 2.94 5.00
CA GLU A 175 -10.04 4.41 4.90
C GLU A 175 -10.33 4.92 3.49
N MET A 176 -9.85 4.21 2.45
CA MET A 176 -10.18 4.56 1.06
C MET A 176 -11.68 4.47 0.78
N ILE A 177 -12.36 3.45 1.31
CA ILE A 177 -13.80 3.29 1.15
C ILE A 177 -14.55 4.35 1.95
N ARG A 178 -14.09 4.66 3.17
CA ARG A 178 -14.65 5.72 4.02
C ARG A 178 -14.59 7.08 3.31
N ASP A 179 -13.42 7.49 2.82
CA ASP A 179 -13.26 8.75 2.08
C ASP A 179 -14.16 8.80 0.83
N LEU A 180 -14.24 7.70 0.09
CA LEU A 180 -15.12 7.58 -1.07
C LEU A 180 -16.59 7.80 -0.68
N VAL A 181 -17.07 7.12 0.36
CA VAL A 181 -18.45 7.24 0.84
C VAL A 181 -18.72 8.66 1.36
N TYR A 182 -17.82 9.19 2.17
CA TYR A 182 -17.89 10.55 2.70
C TYR A 182 -18.02 11.59 1.59
N ARG A 183 -17.15 11.54 0.57
CA ARG A 183 -17.19 12.49 -0.56
C ARG A 183 -18.48 12.40 -1.36
N ILE A 184 -19.02 11.18 -1.56
CA ILE A 184 -20.28 11.01 -2.28
C ILE A 184 -21.43 11.61 -1.47
N LEU A 185 -21.50 11.32 -0.16
CA LEU A 185 -22.51 11.90 0.73
C LEU A 185 -22.44 13.42 0.77
N ARG A 186 -21.24 13.98 0.99
CA ARG A 186 -21.01 15.43 1.04
C ARG A 186 -21.49 16.15 -0.22
N ASN A 187 -21.28 15.57 -1.39
CA ASN A 187 -21.63 16.20 -2.67
C ASN A 187 -23.07 15.92 -3.12
N ASN A 188 -23.81 15.05 -2.43
CA ASN A 188 -25.13 14.56 -2.87
C ASN A 188 -26.11 14.47 -1.69
N LEU A 189 -25.96 15.32 -0.68
CA LEU A 189 -26.77 15.28 0.53
C LEU A 189 -28.27 15.53 0.26
N SER A 190 -28.58 16.28 -0.80
CA SER A 190 -29.95 16.54 -1.28
C SER A 190 -30.57 15.39 -2.08
N LEU A 191 -29.84 14.30 -2.34
CA LEU A 191 -30.39 13.16 -3.04
C LEU A 191 -31.01 12.17 -2.05
N GLU A 192 -32.09 11.51 -2.47
CA GLU A 192 -32.58 10.34 -1.78
C GLU A 192 -31.46 9.31 -1.57
N ILE A 193 -31.43 8.70 -0.39
CA ILE A 193 -30.37 7.73 -0.04
C ILE A 193 -30.23 6.61 -1.07
N GLY A 194 -31.32 6.20 -1.73
CA GLY A 194 -31.27 5.18 -2.78
C GLY A 194 -30.32 5.56 -3.93
N LYS A 195 -30.36 6.81 -4.38
CA LYS A 195 -29.48 7.36 -5.43
C LYS A 195 -28.03 7.45 -4.93
N VAL A 196 -27.83 7.87 -3.69
CA VAL A 196 -26.50 7.90 -3.05
C VAL A 196 -25.87 6.50 -3.00
N LEU A 197 -26.65 5.47 -2.62
CA LEU A 197 -26.18 4.08 -2.61
C LEU A 197 -25.82 3.58 -4.02
N ASP A 198 -26.55 4.02 -5.05
CA ASP A 198 -26.23 3.71 -6.45
C ASP A 198 -24.91 4.38 -6.89
N LEU A 199 -24.64 5.62 -6.46
CA LEU A 199 -23.35 6.28 -6.68
C LEU A 199 -22.19 5.54 -5.99
N ILE A 200 -22.39 5.11 -4.73
CA ILE A 200 -21.39 4.30 -4.00
C ILE A 200 -21.11 2.99 -4.76
N LYS A 201 -22.18 2.32 -5.22
CA LYS A 201 -22.07 1.09 -6.01
C LYS A 201 -21.24 1.30 -7.27
N GLU A 202 -21.50 2.37 -8.03
CA GLU A 202 -20.73 2.70 -9.22
C GLU A 202 -19.24 2.92 -8.91
N GLN A 203 -18.92 3.57 -7.80
CA GLN A 203 -17.54 3.79 -7.40
C GLN A 203 -16.84 2.50 -6.93
N ILE A 204 -17.53 1.60 -6.22
CA ILE A 204 -16.96 0.29 -5.88
C ILE A 204 -16.76 -0.57 -7.16
N ILE A 205 -17.66 -0.48 -8.16
CA ILE A 205 -17.44 -1.12 -9.47
C ILE A 205 -16.17 -0.57 -10.15
N LYS A 206 -15.92 0.75 -10.07
CA LYS A 206 -14.67 1.34 -10.56
C LYS A 206 -13.45 0.85 -9.79
N LEU A 207 -13.56 0.61 -8.48
CA LEU A 207 -12.49 -0.01 -7.70
C LEU A 207 -12.18 -1.43 -8.18
N ILE A 208 -13.19 -2.23 -8.50
CA ILE A 208 -13.03 -3.57 -9.11
C ILE A 208 -12.28 -3.47 -10.43
N GLN A 209 -12.68 -2.56 -11.31
CA GLN A 209 -12.02 -2.32 -12.59
C GLN A 209 -10.55 -1.88 -12.40
N GLY A 210 -10.28 -1.12 -11.33
CA GLY A 210 -8.95 -0.67 -10.95
C GLY A 210 -8.13 -1.65 -10.11
N VAL A 211 -8.63 -2.86 -9.80
CA VAL A 211 -7.96 -3.81 -8.89
C VAL A 211 -6.53 -4.10 -9.30
N LYS A 212 -6.26 -4.36 -10.59
CA LYS A 212 -4.91 -4.65 -11.07
C LYS A 212 -3.94 -3.52 -10.76
N ARG A 213 -4.35 -2.26 -10.98
CA ARG A 213 -3.54 -1.08 -10.65
C ARG A 213 -3.23 -0.98 -9.16
N ARG A 214 -4.22 -1.27 -8.30
CA ARG A 214 -4.03 -1.26 -6.84
C ARG A 214 -3.12 -2.41 -6.40
N ALA A 215 -3.36 -3.62 -6.90
CA ALA A 215 -2.54 -4.80 -6.62
C ALA A 215 -1.07 -4.56 -7.00
N ARG A 216 -0.82 -3.99 -8.18
CA ARG A 216 0.52 -3.59 -8.63
C ARG A 216 1.17 -2.58 -7.69
N THR A 217 0.42 -1.60 -7.20
CA THR A 217 0.91 -0.59 -6.24
C THR A 217 1.28 -1.22 -4.88
N ILE A 218 0.46 -2.16 -4.39
CA ILE A 218 0.75 -2.91 -3.16
C ILE A 218 1.99 -3.78 -3.37
N ALA A 219 2.03 -4.56 -4.44
CA ALA A 219 3.17 -5.43 -4.77
C ALA A 219 4.50 -4.66 -4.85
N GLN A 220 4.50 -3.50 -5.51
CA GLN A 220 5.66 -2.59 -5.54
C GLN A 220 6.11 -2.18 -4.14
N THR A 221 5.16 -1.69 -3.34
CA THR A 221 5.45 -1.14 -2.01
C THR A 221 6.00 -2.22 -1.08
N GLU A 222 5.39 -3.40 -1.09
CA GLU A 222 5.78 -4.49 -0.22
C GLU A 222 7.06 -5.20 -0.66
N ALA A 223 7.30 -5.37 -1.96
CA ALA A 223 8.55 -5.96 -2.44
C ALA A 223 9.76 -5.06 -2.16
N ILE A 224 9.61 -3.74 -2.36
CA ILE A 224 10.66 -2.75 -2.05
C ILE A 224 10.91 -2.69 -0.54
N LYS A 225 9.85 -2.70 0.28
CA LYS A 225 9.97 -2.78 1.74
C LYS A 225 10.73 -4.03 2.17
N ALA A 226 10.40 -5.20 1.62
CA ALA A 226 11.09 -6.45 1.92
C ALA A 226 12.58 -6.35 1.56
N ALA A 227 12.90 -5.85 0.36
CA ALA A 227 14.28 -5.68 -0.10
C ALA A 227 15.10 -4.71 0.78
N ASN A 228 14.55 -3.53 1.08
CA ASN A 228 15.23 -2.55 1.93
C ASN A 228 15.42 -3.06 3.36
N THR A 229 14.41 -3.73 3.92
CA THR A 229 14.49 -4.31 5.25
C THR A 229 15.54 -5.43 5.30
N ALA A 230 15.57 -6.31 4.29
CA ALA A 230 16.56 -7.38 4.19
C ALA A 230 17.98 -6.84 4.15
N ARG A 231 18.24 -5.83 3.29
CA ARG A 231 19.57 -5.20 3.17
C ARG A 231 19.98 -4.47 4.45
N TYR A 232 19.03 -3.84 5.14
CA TYR A 232 19.27 -3.18 6.42
C TYR A 232 19.77 -4.16 7.49
N TYR A 233 19.07 -5.27 7.67
CA TYR A 233 19.52 -6.29 8.63
C TYR A 233 20.78 -7.01 8.17
N ALA A 234 20.94 -7.27 6.87
CA ALA A 234 22.18 -7.82 6.34
C ALA A 234 23.38 -6.91 6.66
N ALA A 235 23.23 -5.59 6.52
CA ALA A 235 24.28 -4.64 6.81
C ALA A 235 24.66 -4.62 8.31
N ILE A 236 23.67 -4.76 9.21
CA ILE A 236 23.93 -4.91 10.65
C ILE A 236 24.74 -6.17 10.93
N ILE A 237 24.32 -7.32 10.40
CA ILE A 237 25.01 -8.61 10.57
C ILE A 237 26.44 -8.56 10.00
N ALA A 238 26.63 -7.83 8.89
CA ALA A 238 27.93 -7.63 8.26
C ALA A 238 28.86 -6.66 9.00
N GLY A 239 28.40 -6.04 10.09
CA GLY A 239 29.17 -5.06 10.87
C GLY A 239 29.33 -3.71 10.18
N MET A 240 28.40 -3.34 9.28
CA MET A 240 28.37 -1.99 8.73
C MET A 240 28.03 -0.99 9.84
N THR A 241 28.55 0.22 9.73
CA THR A 241 28.46 1.22 10.82
C THR A 241 27.69 2.47 10.42
N HIS A 242 27.56 2.72 9.11
CA HIS A 242 26.87 3.87 8.57
C HIS A 242 26.00 3.45 7.39
N LYS A 243 24.99 4.27 7.12
CA LYS A 243 24.07 4.11 6.01
C LYS A 243 23.76 5.45 5.37
N THR A 244 23.64 5.46 4.05
CA THR A 244 23.39 6.66 3.25
C THR A 244 22.14 6.48 2.40
N TRP A 245 21.24 7.47 2.44
CA TRP A 245 20.00 7.46 1.69
C TRP A 245 20.21 7.86 0.25
N HIS A 246 19.72 7.07 -0.69
CA HIS A 246 19.81 7.36 -2.11
C HIS A 246 18.43 7.31 -2.77
N THR A 247 18.28 8.09 -3.83
CA THR A 247 17.10 8.12 -4.69
C THR A 247 17.51 7.92 -6.14
N VAL A 248 16.60 7.39 -6.96
CA VAL A 248 16.88 7.20 -8.41
C VAL A 248 16.90 8.50 -9.20
N GLY A 249 16.69 9.65 -8.55
CA GLY A 249 16.82 10.98 -9.16
C GLY A 249 15.77 11.35 -10.21
N ASP A 250 14.78 10.49 -10.47
CA ASP A 250 13.74 10.79 -11.47
C ASP A 250 12.65 11.74 -10.96
N ASN A 251 11.81 12.19 -11.90
CA ASN A 251 10.71 13.12 -11.62
C ASN A 251 9.55 12.50 -10.79
N LYS A 252 9.63 11.21 -10.43
CA LYS A 252 8.65 10.53 -9.56
C LYS A 252 9.13 10.41 -8.13
N VAL A 253 10.41 10.65 -7.86
CA VAL A 253 10.89 10.86 -6.49
C VAL A 253 10.10 12.05 -5.91
N ARG A 254 9.70 11.97 -4.64
CA ARG A 254 9.02 13.06 -3.94
C ARG A 254 10.03 14.11 -3.49
N ASP A 255 9.61 15.36 -3.34
CA ASP A 255 10.52 16.46 -2.97
C ASP A 255 11.27 16.19 -1.66
N TRP A 256 10.58 15.72 -0.63
CA TRP A 256 11.20 15.41 0.65
C TRP A 256 12.11 14.17 0.62
N HIS A 257 11.90 13.23 -0.32
CA HIS A 257 12.86 12.14 -0.55
C HIS A 257 14.10 12.63 -1.29
N ARG A 258 13.95 13.58 -2.23
CA ARG A 258 15.10 14.24 -2.87
C ARG A 258 15.93 15.00 -1.85
N ALA A 259 15.29 15.70 -0.92
CA ALA A 259 15.99 16.41 0.16
C ALA A 259 16.77 15.45 1.08
N ALA A 260 16.26 14.24 1.31
CA ALA A 260 16.96 13.21 2.08
C ALA A 260 18.11 12.53 1.31
N ASN A 261 18.23 12.73 -0.01
CA ASN A 261 19.28 12.11 -0.82
C ASN A 261 20.68 12.54 -0.35
N GLY A 262 21.55 11.57 -0.09
CA GLY A 262 22.90 11.78 0.43
C GLY A 262 22.97 11.91 1.95
N GLN A 263 21.85 11.92 2.67
CA GLN A 263 21.87 11.91 4.14
C GLN A 263 22.58 10.64 4.62
N THR A 264 23.61 10.79 5.45
CA THR A 264 24.35 9.68 6.07
C THR A 264 24.14 9.69 7.58
N VAL A 265 23.79 8.55 8.15
CA VAL A 265 23.56 8.37 9.59
C VAL A 265 24.23 7.09 10.09
N PRO A 266 24.48 6.94 11.40
CA PRO A 266 24.91 5.67 11.98
C PRO A 266 23.96 4.53 11.60
N ILE A 267 24.44 3.29 11.55
CA ILE A 267 23.65 2.12 11.08
C ILE A 267 22.32 1.99 11.84
N LEU A 268 22.33 2.19 13.16
CA LEU A 268 21.13 2.17 14.01
C LEU A 268 20.42 3.53 14.14
N GLY A 269 20.98 4.59 13.55
CA GLY A 269 20.39 5.92 13.48
C GLY A 269 19.19 5.97 12.54
N SER A 270 18.51 7.13 12.50
CA SER A 270 17.35 7.34 11.62
C SER A 270 17.56 8.54 10.70
N PHE A 271 17.01 8.44 9.50
CA PHE A 271 16.92 9.53 8.52
C PHE A 271 15.78 10.47 8.88
N THR A 272 15.87 11.73 8.45
CA THR A 272 14.79 12.71 8.59
C THR A 272 14.16 12.92 7.23
N VAL A 273 12.94 12.42 7.04
CA VAL A 273 12.29 12.41 5.73
C VAL A 273 10.86 12.92 5.91
N HIS A 274 10.62 14.19 5.54
CA HIS A 274 9.34 14.88 5.77
C HIS A 274 8.94 14.93 7.24
N ASP A 275 9.85 15.40 8.09
CA ASP A 275 9.68 15.47 9.55
C ASP A 275 9.46 14.12 10.26
N GLU A 276 9.50 13.00 9.52
CA GLU A 276 9.44 11.66 10.05
C GLU A 276 10.84 11.06 10.23
N SER A 277 10.98 10.25 11.28
CA SER A 277 12.19 9.49 11.59
C SER A 277 12.08 8.08 11.00
N LEU A 278 12.82 7.81 9.91
CA LEU A 278 12.78 6.53 9.21
C LEU A 278 14.11 5.78 9.32
N ARG A 279 14.08 4.46 9.55
CA ARG A 279 15.30 3.64 9.58
C ARG A 279 15.84 3.32 8.19
N TYR A 280 14.96 3.21 7.20
CA TYR A 280 15.25 2.89 5.80
C TYR A 280 14.02 3.20 4.93
N PRO A 281 14.13 3.24 3.59
CA PRO A 281 12.99 3.53 2.73
C PRO A 281 11.98 2.39 2.76
N GLY A 282 10.72 2.74 3.03
CA GLY A 282 9.65 1.75 3.24
C GLY A 282 9.50 1.29 4.69
N ASP A 283 10.18 1.90 5.66
CA ASP A 283 10.03 1.59 7.09
C ASP A 283 8.55 1.67 7.52
N PRO A 284 7.94 0.57 8.02
CA PRO A 284 6.53 0.55 8.41
C PRO A 284 6.11 1.58 9.47
N LYS A 285 7.07 2.22 10.17
CA LYS A 285 6.80 3.31 11.11
C LYS A 285 6.46 4.64 10.44
N GLY A 286 6.78 4.81 9.15
CA GLY A 286 6.48 6.03 8.41
C GLY A 286 5.02 6.11 7.95
N ALA A 287 4.54 7.33 7.68
CA ALA A 287 3.20 7.51 7.13
C ALA A 287 3.09 6.88 5.73
N VAL A 288 1.90 6.38 5.38
CA VAL A 288 1.65 5.72 4.09
C VAL A 288 2.11 6.58 2.90
N GLY A 289 1.89 7.89 2.96
CA GLY A 289 2.31 8.83 1.92
C GLY A 289 3.82 8.91 1.71
N ASN A 290 4.60 8.66 2.78
CA ASN A 290 6.06 8.68 2.78
C ASN A 290 6.65 7.35 2.27
N ILE A 291 5.98 6.22 2.55
CA ILE A 291 6.54 4.90 2.26
C ILE A 291 6.01 4.24 0.98
N ILE A 292 4.81 4.60 0.51
CA ILE A 292 4.18 3.98 -0.65
C ILE A 292 4.96 4.25 -1.94
N ARG A 293 5.17 3.24 -2.79
CA ARG A 293 5.90 3.36 -4.07
C ARG A 293 7.24 4.13 -3.93
N CYS A 294 7.95 3.91 -2.82
CA CYS A 294 9.23 4.54 -2.59
C CYS A 294 10.20 4.19 -3.73
N ARG A 295 11.03 5.16 -4.15
CA ARG A 295 12.02 5.00 -5.23
C ARG A 295 13.44 5.23 -4.69
N CYS A 296 13.65 4.82 -3.45
CA CYS A 296 14.88 5.06 -2.71
C CYS A 296 15.51 3.74 -2.27
N TRP A 297 16.82 3.74 -2.12
CA TRP A 297 17.61 2.65 -1.58
C TRP A 297 18.63 3.18 -0.58
N ILE A 298 19.31 2.28 0.10
CA ILE A 298 20.38 2.60 1.05
C ILE A 298 21.68 1.94 0.60
N ASP A 299 22.76 2.70 0.67
CA ASP A 299 24.12 2.19 0.63
C ASP A 299 24.68 2.13 2.05
N TYR A 300 25.52 1.13 2.32
CA TYR A 300 26.05 0.84 3.65
C TYR A 300 27.57 0.87 3.64
N THR A 301 28.17 1.46 4.68
CA THR A 301 29.62 1.61 4.78
C THR A 301 30.15 1.26 6.17
N ARG A 302 31.40 0.81 6.20
CA ARG A 302 32.22 0.77 7.42
C ARG A 302 32.82 2.18 7.60
N GLY A 303 32.73 2.74 8.80
CA GLY A 303 33.36 3.99 9.14
C GLY A 303 34.87 3.80 9.02
N LYS A 304 35.60 4.86 8.67
CA LYS A 304 37.06 4.80 8.77
C LYS A 304 37.40 4.48 10.21
N GLU A 305 38.09 3.36 10.45
CA GLU A 305 38.76 3.14 11.72
C GLU A 305 39.61 4.39 11.99
N LYS A 306 39.40 5.03 13.13
CA LYS A 306 40.36 6.02 13.60
C LYS A 306 41.62 5.22 13.92
N GLY A 307 42.57 5.25 12.99
CA GLY A 307 43.92 4.71 13.19
C GLY A 307 44.62 5.38 14.36
#